data_AF-A0A2L0EXT3-F1
#
_entry.id   AF-A0A2L0EXT3-F1
#
_cell.length_a   1.000
_cell.length_b   1.000
_cell.length_c   1.000
_cell.angle_alpha   90.00
_cell.angle_beta   90.00
_cell.angle_gamma   90.00
#
_symmetry.space_group_name_H-M   'P 1'
#
loop_
_entity.id
_entity.type
_entity.pdbx_description
1 polymer ?
#
loop_
_entity_poly.entity_id
_entity_poly.type
_entity_poly.pdbx_seq_one_letter_code
_entity_poly.pdbx_strand_id
1 'polypeptide(L)'
;MDTHNTAPPAARRSPSPRAVRGFLARGAALRASAVALRALAAAATFAAVSAPPAGASAEEPSAAGVDLVVEDAPWTLDPEAVRAAVGRELGGPVALAPAKAAGRPTLVLRGEPDGRVTLIYSAEDGRHIGRTIDLPEDPGRAAEAIALLAGNLVRDEAAELAAALGKRPGGPSEAPPAAAPPPSAARARPASRPPARASAAEEPAPCAADGARVVLFGADAVPFLGTSTITGTNVVRRYSLNFVGGYTAGIAGAEVSVGFNIASSFLCGAQFSNAANIVTGPARGAQMTFGLNFARSLSGAQIGSLNVAAGPADGAQIGVANLAGPVDGAQIGSLNVAVGPVVGAQIGVANVAGPVDGAQISTLNVAAGAGTGAQIGVANVAAGESIGTQIGAVNIARGKVGGAQIGVINYADESSFSLGVLNFIRKGRYHLDVWGQESGIVMAGLKHGSDHIHNVYGLGVRLAGDRPLATFAVGLGGRISVSEHVYADIDVLGYGLHDLPSLEAVAAISQARALLGVRLSEDLAIFGGPTYNLSFGKTDEDVDLSPYGSTAFPFDGVNAMRGWPGATLGVQVF
;
A
#
# COMPACT_ATOMS: atom_id res chain seq x y z
N MET A 1 -44.69 62.09 -20.68
CA MET A 1 -44.84 60.88 -21.53
C MET A 1 -43.45 60.32 -21.77
N ASP A 2 -43.35 59.01 -21.66
CA ASP A 2 -42.22 58.12 -21.94
C ASP A 2 -41.03 58.10 -20.97
N THR A 3 -41.12 57.19 -19.99
CA THR A 3 -39.97 56.68 -19.23
C THR A 3 -39.57 55.31 -19.80
N HIS A 4 -38.38 55.24 -20.38
CA HIS A 4 -37.71 54.02 -20.82
C HIS A 4 -37.43 53.09 -19.63
N ASN A 5 -37.92 51.85 -19.72
CA ASN A 5 -37.65 50.77 -18.76
C ASN A 5 -36.59 49.84 -19.37
N THR A 6 -35.36 49.88 -18.86
CA THR A 6 -34.26 48.99 -19.24
C THR A 6 -34.25 47.73 -18.37
N ALA A 7 -34.34 46.55 -18.99
CA ALA A 7 -34.24 45.25 -18.35
C ALA A 7 -32.80 44.95 -17.84
N PRO A 8 -32.63 44.19 -16.74
CA PRO A 8 -31.30 43.80 -16.26
C PRO A 8 -30.73 42.59 -17.04
N PRO A 9 -29.38 42.43 -17.08
CA PRO A 9 -28.73 41.39 -17.87
C PRO A 9 -28.77 40.00 -17.21
N ALA A 10 -28.75 38.97 -18.05
CA ALA A 10 -28.82 37.56 -17.70
C ALA A 10 -27.68 37.09 -16.77
N ALA A 11 -28.06 36.37 -15.71
CA ALA A 11 -27.13 35.71 -14.80
C ALA A 11 -26.35 34.59 -15.50
N ARG A 12 -25.01 34.64 -15.42
CA ARG A 12 -24.12 33.54 -15.85
C ARG A 12 -24.40 32.31 -14.98
N ARG A 13 -24.79 31.20 -15.60
CA ARG A 13 -24.94 29.89 -14.95
C ARG A 13 -23.57 29.43 -14.44
N SER A 14 -23.49 29.16 -13.13
CA SER A 14 -22.37 28.45 -12.50
C SER A 14 -22.34 27.00 -12.97
N PRO A 15 -21.15 26.37 -13.11
CA PRO A 15 -21.06 24.97 -13.49
C PRO A 15 -21.63 24.09 -12.36
N SER A 16 -22.40 23.07 -12.74
CA SER A 16 -23.06 22.16 -11.81
C SER A 16 -22.05 21.38 -10.93
N PRO A 17 -22.37 21.08 -9.66
CA PRO A 17 -21.48 20.41 -8.71
C PRO A 17 -21.09 18.97 -9.07
N ARG A 18 -21.60 18.40 -10.18
CA ARG A 18 -21.26 17.05 -10.66
C ARG A 18 -19.93 16.99 -11.40
N ALA A 19 -19.51 18.06 -12.08
CA ALA A 19 -18.24 18.08 -12.84
C ALA A 19 -16.99 18.18 -11.94
N VAL A 20 -17.13 18.77 -10.75
CA VAL A 20 -16.02 18.98 -9.79
C VAL A 20 -15.70 17.70 -9.01
N ARG A 21 -16.66 16.78 -8.85
CA ARG A 21 -16.47 15.53 -8.09
C ARG A 21 -15.60 14.49 -8.80
N GLY A 22 -15.60 14.44 -10.14
CA GLY A 22 -14.78 13.50 -10.90
C GLY A 22 -13.26 13.81 -10.86
N PHE A 23 -12.91 15.09 -10.74
CA PHE A 23 -11.51 15.53 -10.68
C PHE A 23 -10.90 15.36 -9.28
N LEU A 24 -11.72 15.48 -8.23
CA LEU A 24 -11.30 15.31 -6.84
C LEU A 24 -10.97 13.85 -6.48
N ALA A 25 -11.67 12.86 -7.07
CA ALA A 25 -11.43 11.44 -6.79
C ALA A 25 -10.10 10.91 -7.36
N ARG A 26 -9.70 11.35 -8.56
CA ARG A 26 -8.38 11.03 -9.12
C ARG A 26 -7.24 11.73 -8.36
N GLY A 27 -7.47 12.96 -7.89
CA GLY A 27 -6.54 13.69 -7.03
C GLY A 27 -6.30 13.02 -5.68
N ALA A 28 -7.32 12.38 -5.09
CA ALA A 28 -7.21 11.73 -3.78
C ALA A 28 -6.32 10.47 -3.81
N ALA A 29 -6.45 9.62 -4.83
CA ALA A 29 -5.62 8.41 -4.97
C ALA A 29 -4.14 8.73 -5.27
N LEU A 30 -3.87 9.75 -6.11
CA LEU A 30 -2.53 10.26 -6.37
C LEU A 30 -1.92 10.95 -5.14
N ARG A 31 -2.72 11.68 -4.36
CA ARG A 31 -2.27 12.32 -3.11
C ARG A 31 -2.01 11.29 -2.00
N ALA A 32 -2.82 10.25 -1.87
CA ALA A 32 -2.57 9.15 -0.93
C ALA A 32 -1.28 8.40 -1.28
N SER A 33 -1.04 8.16 -2.57
CA SER A 33 0.21 7.56 -3.07
C SER A 33 1.42 8.47 -2.83
N ALA A 34 1.29 9.78 -3.02
CA ALA A 34 2.34 10.76 -2.75
C ALA A 34 2.62 10.96 -1.25
N VAL A 35 1.58 10.88 -0.41
CA VAL A 35 1.73 10.92 1.06
C VAL A 35 2.37 9.64 1.57
N ALA A 36 1.98 8.48 1.04
CA ALA A 36 2.66 7.22 1.31
C ALA A 36 4.12 7.27 0.85
N LEU A 37 4.42 7.79 -0.35
CA LEU A 37 5.79 7.96 -0.84
C LEU A 37 6.60 8.94 0.02
N ARG A 38 5.99 10.03 0.48
CA ARG A 38 6.65 11.02 1.35
C ARG A 38 6.84 10.51 2.77
N ALA A 39 5.92 9.70 3.29
CA ALA A 39 6.06 9.04 4.58
C ALA A 39 7.13 7.93 4.50
N LEU A 40 7.17 7.17 3.41
CA LEU A 40 8.25 6.23 3.08
C LEU A 40 9.60 6.95 2.90
N ALA A 41 9.62 8.10 2.23
CA ALA A 41 10.83 8.91 2.08
C ALA A 41 11.27 9.52 3.41
N ALA A 42 10.35 9.96 4.26
CA ALA A 42 10.65 10.45 5.60
C ALA A 42 11.15 9.32 6.51
N ALA A 43 10.55 8.12 6.42
CA ALA A 43 11.01 6.92 7.09
C ALA A 43 12.41 6.47 6.61
N ALA A 44 12.67 6.56 5.31
CA ALA A 44 13.98 6.27 4.71
C ALA A 44 15.03 7.32 5.06
N THR A 45 14.66 8.60 5.09
CA THR A 45 15.54 9.70 5.54
C THR A 45 15.86 9.54 7.03
N PHE A 46 14.88 9.15 7.83
CA PHE A 46 15.07 8.87 9.25
C PHE A 46 15.99 7.67 9.48
N ALA A 47 15.80 6.57 8.74
CA ALA A 47 16.69 5.40 8.77
C ALA A 47 18.13 5.71 8.31
N ALA A 48 18.30 6.64 7.37
CA ALA A 48 19.62 7.09 6.92
C ALA A 48 20.33 8.00 7.94
N VAL A 49 19.57 8.78 8.72
CA VAL A 49 20.09 9.68 9.77
C VAL A 49 20.34 8.94 11.09
N SER A 50 19.66 7.83 11.34
CA SER A 50 19.76 7.05 12.58
C SER A 50 20.85 5.96 12.57
N ALA A 51 21.54 5.75 11.45
CA ALA A 51 22.73 4.91 11.39
C ALA A 51 23.86 5.56 12.22
N PRO A 52 24.55 4.82 13.11
CA PRO A 52 25.65 5.38 13.88
C PRO A 52 26.77 5.84 12.92
N PRO A 53 27.45 6.96 13.20
CA PRO A 53 28.67 7.28 12.49
C PRO A 53 29.68 6.16 12.80
N ALA A 54 30.11 5.44 11.77
CA ALA A 54 31.21 4.50 11.90
C ALA A 54 32.40 5.24 12.53
N GLY A 55 32.89 4.71 13.65
CA GLY A 55 34.03 5.28 14.36
C GLY A 55 35.22 5.46 13.42
N ALA A 56 35.87 6.60 13.55
CA ALA A 56 37.08 6.94 12.83
C ALA A 56 38.23 5.98 13.21
N SER A 57 38.36 4.90 12.45
CA SER A 57 39.66 4.45 11.97
C SER A 57 39.75 4.95 10.54
N ALA A 58 40.60 5.97 10.34
CA ALA A 58 40.94 6.48 9.03
C ALA A 58 41.67 5.37 8.25
N GLU A 59 40.89 4.63 7.49
CA GLU A 59 41.32 4.02 6.25
C GLU A 59 40.31 4.52 5.21
N GLU A 60 40.80 5.26 4.22
CA GLU A 60 39.97 5.74 3.11
C GLU A 60 39.15 4.56 2.58
N PRO A 61 37.82 4.71 2.38
CA PRO A 61 37.03 3.63 1.81
C PRO A 61 37.58 3.35 0.42
N SER A 62 38.13 2.15 0.23
CA SER A 62 38.51 1.61 -1.07
C SER A 62 37.28 1.66 -2.01
N ALA A 63 37.21 2.73 -2.78
CA ALA A 63 36.23 2.95 -3.83
C ALA A 63 36.52 1.99 -4.99
N ALA A 64 35.78 0.89 -5.08
CA ALA A 64 35.68 0.13 -6.32
C ALA A 64 34.79 0.93 -7.31
N GLY A 65 35.34 2.02 -7.86
CA GLY A 65 34.75 2.80 -8.94
C GLY A 65 34.86 2.09 -10.29
N VAL A 66 33.96 2.43 -11.22
CA VAL A 66 33.96 1.89 -12.59
C VAL A 66 34.85 2.77 -13.47
N ASP A 67 35.74 2.15 -14.25
CA ASP A 67 36.58 2.88 -15.20
C ASP A 67 35.80 3.06 -16.52
N LEU A 68 35.76 4.28 -17.06
CA LEU A 68 35.18 4.61 -18.35
C LEU A 68 36.31 4.82 -19.36
N VAL A 69 36.40 3.94 -20.35
CA VAL A 69 37.34 4.02 -21.47
C VAL A 69 36.57 4.47 -22.71
N VAL A 70 37.07 5.47 -23.41
CA VAL A 70 36.48 5.97 -24.66
C VAL A 70 37.38 5.60 -25.82
N GLU A 71 36.87 4.79 -26.75
CA GLU A 71 37.62 4.29 -27.91
C GLU A 71 37.03 4.84 -29.22
N ASP A 72 37.89 5.35 -30.12
CA ASP A 72 37.58 5.80 -31.47
C ASP A 72 36.27 6.60 -31.61
N ALA A 73 36.31 7.86 -31.20
CA ALA A 73 35.13 8.72 -31.15
C ALA A 73 35.02 9.69 -32.35
N PRO A 74 34.16 9.43 -33.37
CA PRO A 74 33.78 10.45 -34.36
C PRO A 74 32.62 11.33 -33.86
N TRP A 75 32.63 11.80 -32.61
CA TRP A 75 31.49 12.51 -32.01
C TRP A 75 31.89 13.74 -31.18
N THR A 76 30.99 14.74 -31.12
CA THR A 76 31.18 16.09 -30.55
C THR A 76 30.93 16.20 -29.03
N LEU A 77 30.83 15.07 -28.32
CA LEU A 77 30.51 15.04 -26.90
C LEU A 77 31.77 15.12 -26.03
N ASP A 78 31.67 15.89 -24.96
CA ASP A 78 32.70 16.01 -23.94
C ASP A 78 32.78 14.70 -23.09
N PRO A 79 33.91 13.97 -23.10
CA PRO A 79 34.09 12.76 -22.29
C PRO A 79 33.87 12.99 -20.79
N GLU A 80 34.15 14.20 -20.30
CA GLU A 80 33.97 14.54 -18.88
C GLU A 80 32.48 14.72 -18.53
N ALA A 81 31.69 15.27 -19.46
CA ALA A 81 30.24 15.35 -19.34
C ALA A 81 29.59 13.96 -19.31
N VAL A 82 30.08 13.03 -20.15
CA VAL A 82 29.63 11.63 -20.15
C VAL A 82 30.02 10.92 -18.85
N ARG A 83 31.27 11.05 -18.39
CA ARG A 83 31.74 10.51 -17.11
C ARG A 83 30.88 11.00 -15.94
N ALA A 84 30.59 12.31 -15.90
CA ALA A 84 29.76 12.89 -14.86
C ALA A 84 28.30 12.40 -14.91
N ALA A 85 27.73 12.23 -16.11
CA ALA A 85 26.38 11.68 -16.28
C ALA A 85 26.29 10.21 -15.84
N VAL A 86 27.25 9.38 -16.25
CA VAL A 86 27.34 7.96 -15.86
C VAL A 86 27.55 7.85 -14.34
N GLY A 87 28.41 8.68 -13.74
CA GLY A 87 28.62 8.67 -12.29
C GLY A 87 27.36 9.03 -11.49
N ARG A 88 26.57 9.99 -11.98
CA ARG A 88 25.25 10.29 -11.38
C ARG A 88 24.29 9.13 -11.49
N GLU A 89 24.23 8.46 -12.65
CA GLU A 89 23.34 7.32 -12.87
C GLU A 89 23.71 6.11 -12.02
N LEU A 90 25.01 5.78 -11.93
CA LEU A 90 25.48 4.62 -11.17
C LEU A 90 25.50 4.86 -9.65
N GLY A 91 25.42 6.12 -9.20
CA GLY A 91 25.47 6.48 -7.77
C GLY A 91 26.84 6.22 -7.13
N GLY A 92 27.91 6.15 -7.93
CA GLY A 92 29.26 5.80 -7.48
C GLY A 92 30.36 6.45 -8.33
N PRO A 93 31.64 6.39 -7.90
CA PRO A 93 32.74 7.04 -8.58
C PRO A 93 33.02 6.38 -9.95
N VAL A 94 33.14 7.22 -10.99
CA VAL A 94 33.52 6.82 -12.35
C VAL A 94 34.74 7.62 -12.76
N ALA A 95 35.81 6.92 -13.15
CA ALA A 95 37.07 7.51 -13.57
C ALA A 95 37.29 7.33 -15.08
N LEU A 96 37.72 8.38 -15.78
CA LEU A 96 38.16 8.22 -17.18
C LEU A 96 39.51 7.50 -17.20
N ALA A 97 39.60 6.40 -17.95
CA ALA A 97 40.80 5.61 -18.09
C ALA A 97 41.26 5.56 -19.55
N PRO A 98 42.58 5.64 -19.82
CA PRO A 98 43.12 5.62 -21.18
C PRO A 98 43.06 4.23 -21.84
N ALA A 99 42.91 3.17 -21.04
CA ALA A 99 42.80 1.78 -21.51
C ALA A 99 42.15 0.91 -20.42
N LYS A 100 41.64 -0.25 -20.81
CA LYS A 100 41.04 -1.24 -19.90
C LYS A 100 42.08 -1.75 -18.88
N ALA A 101 41.79 -1.60 -17.59
CA ALA A 101 42.60 -2.16 -16.50
C ALA A 101 42.14 -3.59 -16.15
N ALA A 102 43.08 -4.50 -15.93
CA ALA A 102 42.76 -5.88 -15.54
C ALA A 102 42.25 -5.92 -14.08
N GLY A 103 41.14 -6.63 -13.84
CA GLY A 103 40.57 -6.81 -12.50
C GLY A 103 39.74 -5.64 -11.96
N ARG A 104 39.41 -4.63 -12.78
CA ARG A 104 38.46 -3.56 -12.43
C ARG A 104 37.24 -3.56 -13.34
N PRO A 105 36.03 -3.28 -12.80
CA PRO A 105 34.86 -3.12 -13.63
C PRO A 105 35.06 -1.94 -14.60
N THR A 106 34.90 -2.20 -15.89
CA THR A 106 35.20 -1.21 -16.95
C THR A 106 34.01 -1.05 -17.90
N LEU A 107 33.65 0.18 -18.22
CA LEU A 107 32.74 0.57 -19.30
C LEU A 107 33.57 1.07 -20.49
N VAL A 108 33.46 0.41 -21.63
CA VAL A 108 34.11 0.84 -22.88
C VAL A 108 33.05 1.45 -23.78
N LEU A 109 33.23 2.71 -24.13
CA LEU A 109 32.35 3.49 -24.98
C LEU A 109 33.01 3.67 -26.35
N ARG A 110 32.45 3.04 -27.36
CA ARG A 110 32.99 3.01 -28.72
C ARG A 110 32.06 3.70 -29.70
N GLY A 111 32.61 4.61 -30.52
CA GLY A 111 31.88 5.19 -31.63
C GLY A 111 31.87 4.28 -32.85
N GLU A 112 30.72 4.13 -33.50
CA GLU A 112 30.59 3.40 -34.75
C GLU A 112 30.65 4.38 -35.95
N PRO A 113 31.14 3.94 -37.13
CA PRO A 113 31.27 4.81 -38.31
C PRO A 113 29.96 5.38 -38.85
N ASP A 114 28.83 4.81 -38.46
CA ASP A 114 27.48 5.21 -38.88
C ASP A 114 26.77 6.16 -37.90
N GLY A 115 27.49 6.67 -36.90
CA GLY A 115 26.98 7.63 -35.91
C GLY A 115 26.33 6.99 -34.69
N ARG A 116 26.33 5.66 -34.60
CA ARG A 116 25.88 4.92 -33.41
C ARG A 116 26.98 4.79 -32.38
N VAL A 117 26.59 4.44 -31.15
CA VAL A 117 27.53 4.23 -30.06
C VAL A 117 27.28 2.90 -29.38
N THR A 118 28.35 2.14 -29.23
CA THR A 118 28.37 0.84 -28.55
C THR A 118 28.98 1.01 -27.16
N LEU A 119 28.25 0.63 -26.12
CA LEU A 119 28.73 0.63 -24.74
C LEU A 119 28.88 -0.81 -24.26
N ILE A 120 30.06 -1.17 -23.76
CA ILE A 120 30.42 -2.52 -23.30
C ILE A 120 30.83 -2.46 -21.84
N TYR A 121 30.08 -3.14 -20.97
CA TYR A 121 30.45 -3.34 -19.58
C TYR A 121 31.22 -4.66 -19.41
N SER A 122 32.37 -4.58 -18.75
CA SER A 122 33.17 -5.71 -18.29
C SER A 122 33.15 -5.73 -16.76
N ALA A 123 32.53 -6.74 -16.16
CA ALA A 123 32.50 -6.91 -14.72
C ALA A 123 33.77 -7.63 -14.21
N GLU A 124 34.01 -7.54 -12.90
CA GLU A 124 35.15 -8.18 -12.24
C GLU A 124 35.10 -9.71 -12.28
N ASP A 125 33.89 -10.28 -12.35
CA ASP A 125 33.61 -11.72 -12.48
C ASP A 125 33.84 -12.28 -13.91
N GLY A 126 34.30 -11.45 -14.85
CA GLY A 126 34.54 -11.81 -16.24
C GLY A 126 33.32 -11.73 -17.16
N ARG A 127 32.16 -11.24 -16.68
CA ARG A 127 31.02 -10.99 -17.57
C ARG A 127 31.26 -9.80 -18.49
N HIS A 128 30.86 -9.95 -19.75
CA HIS A 128 30.90 -8.90 -20.77
C HIS A 128 29.52 -8.70 -21.39
N ILE A 129 28.95 -7.52 -21.24
CA ILE A 129 27.62 -7.18 -21.78
C ILE A 129 27.74 -5.88 -22.57
N GLY A 130 27.37 -5.93 -23.85
CA GLY A 130 27.42 -4.78 -24.76
C GLY A 130 26.07 -4.46 -25.40
N ARG A 131 25.81 -3.16 -25.61
CA ARG A 131 24.62 -2.66 -26.30
C ARG A 131 24.99 -1.48 -27.19
N THR A 132 24.34 -1.38 -28.35
CA THR A 132 24.52 -0.31 -29.32
C THR A 132 23.24 0.51 -29.42
N ILE A 133 23.34 1.84 -29.38
CA ILE A 133 22.22 2.77 -29.49
C ILE A 133 22.48 3.87 -30.51
N ASP A 134 21.40 4.44 -31.04
CA ASP A 134 21.44 5.71 -31.79
C ASP A 134 21.46 6.87 -30.79
N LEU A 135 22.37 7.85 -30.99
CA LEU A 135 22.46 9.01 -30.11
C LEU A 135 21.59 10.17 -30.61
N PRO A 136 20.88 10.89 -29.71
CA PRO A 136 20.28 12.17 -30.03
C PRO A 136 21.31 13.19 -30.53
N GLU A 137 20.91 14.09 -31.43
CA GLU A 137 21.79 15.16 -31.95
C GLU A 137 22.19 16.19 -30.87
N ASP A 138 21.39 16.32 -29.81
CA ASP A 138 21.67 17.21 -28.67
C ASP A 138 22.71 16.57 -27.72
N PRO A 139 23.86 17.23 -27.47
CA PRO A 139 24.93 16.65 -26.65
C PRO A 139 24.52 16.38 -25.19
N GLY A 140 23.64 17.20 -24.61
CA GLY A 140 23.16 16.99 -23.24
C GLY A 140 22.34 15.71 -23.13
N ARG A 141 21.37 15.53 -24.03
CA ARG A 141 20.53 14.31 -24.09
C ARG A 141 21.32 13.07 -24.48
N ALA A 142 22.35 13.19 -25.30
CA ALA A 142 23.16 12.06 -25.69
C ALA A 142 24.03 11.55 -24.52
N ALA A 143 24.60 12.43 -23.70
CA ALA A 143 25.28 12.02 -22.46
C ALA A 143 24.32 11.32 -21.47
N GLU A 144 23.08 11.79 -21.36
CA GLU A 144 22.04 11.13 -20.54
C GLU A 144 21.64 9.76 -21.10
N ALA A 145 21.50 9.61 -22.42
CA ALA A 145 21.19 8.33 -23.06
C ALA A 145 22.30 7.30 -22.81
N ILE A 146 23.57 7.71 -22.88
CA ILE A 146 24.73 6.87 -22.56
C ILE A 146 24.72 6.49 -21.07
N ALA A 147 24.42 7.44 -20.19
CA ALA A 147 24.33 7.19 -18.75
C ALA A 147 23.26 6.15 -18.42
N LEU A 148 22.05 6.29 -18.96
CA LEU A 148 20.96 5.34 -18.77
C LEU A 148 21.32 3.95 -19.31
N LEU A 149 22.00 3.88 -20.46
CA LEU A 149 22.50 2.61 -21.00
C LEU A 149 23.54 1.98 -20.08
N ALA A 150 24.44 2.78 -19.50
CA ALA A 150 25.44 2.33 -18.54
C ALA A 150 24.80 1.77 -17.27
N GLY A 151 23.79 2.45 -16.72
CA GLY A 151 23.00 1.98 -15.59
C GLY A 151 22.36 0.62 -15.86
N ASN A 152 21.73 0.47 -17.02
CA ASN A 152 21.10 -0.79 -17.44
C ASN A 152 22.12 -1.93 -17.62
N LEU A 153 23.30 -1.65 -18.17
CA LEU A 153 24.36 -2.65 -18.37
C LEU A 153 25.01 -3.11 -17.06
N VAL A 154 25.21 -2.18 -16.12
CA VAL A 154 25.82 -2.48 -14.82
C VAL A 154 24.83 -3.20 -13.90
N ARG A 155 23.54 -2.85 -13.93
CA ARG A 155 22.49 -3.43 -13.07
C ARG A 155 21.84 -4.70 -13.64
N ASP A 156 22.02 -4.98 -14.93
CA ASP A 156 21.53 -6.19 -15.65
C ASP A 156 20.03 -6.50 -15.51
N GLU A 157 19.17 -5.47 -15.51
CA GLU A 157 17.72 -5.64 -15.32
C GLU A 157 17.01 -6.27 -16.55
N ALA A 158 17.68 -6.31 -17.71
CA ALA A 158 17.10 -6.81 -18.96
C ALA A 158 17.27 -8.33 -19.16
N ALA A 159 18.23 -8.98 -18.50
CA ALA A 159 18.43 -10.43 -18.61
C ALA A 159 17.30 -11.22 -17.95
N GLU A 160 16.75 -10.74 -16.82
CA GLU A 160 15.60 -11.37 -16.16
C GLU A 160 14.32 -11.25 -17.00
N LEU A 161 14.10 -10.10 -17.65
CA LEU A 161 12.92 -9.87 -18.49
C LEU A 161 12.98 -10.66 -19.81
N ALA A 162 14.16 -10.79 -20.42
CA ALA A 162 14.36 -11.61 -21.62
C ALA A 162 14.26 -13.12 -21.30
N ALA A 163 14.73 -13.56 -20.14
CA ALA A 163 14.55 -14.94 -19.67
C ALA A 163 13.08 -15.27 -19.37
N ALA A 164 12.30 -14.30 -18.89
CA ALA A 164 10.85 -14.43 -18.68
C ALA A 164 10.06 -14.44 -19.99
N LEU A 165 10.52 -13.73 -21.03
CA LEU A 165 9.84 -13.63 -22.33
C LEU A 165 10.30 -14.68 -23.37
N GLY A 166 11.44 -15.34 -23.15
CA GLY A 166 12.02 -16.34 -24.06
C GLY A 166 11.37 -17.73 -24.00
N LYS A 167 10.56 -18.04 -22.97
CA LYS A 167 9.82 -19.30 -22.90
C LYS A 167 8.52 -19.22 -23.71
N ARG A 168 8.64 -19.42 -25.04
CA ARG A 168 7.51 -19.89 -25.85
C ARG A 168 7.17 -21.34 -25.47
N PRO A 169 5.90 -21.68 -25.18
CA PRO A 169 5.48 -23.07 -25.17
C PRO A 169 5.61 -23.62 -26.60
N GLY A 170 6.50 -24.59 -26.79
CA GLY A 170 6.48 -25.42 -27.99
C GLY A 170 5.19 -26.24 -28.00
N GLY A 171 4.52 -26.28 -29.15
CA GLY A 171 3.40 -27.19 -29.42
C GLY A 171 3.78 -28.67 -29.28
N PRO A 172 2.80 -29.57 -29.25
CA PRO A 172 2.93 -30.89 -28.64
C PRO A 172 3.81 -31.82 -29.48
N SER A 173 4.87 -32.35 -28.86
CA SER A 173 5.48 -33.61 -29.29
C SER A 173 4.78 -34.74 -28.55
N GLU A 174 4.13 -35.60 -29.32
CA GLU A 174 3.43 -36.80 -28.89
C GLU A 174 4.43 -37.79 -28.25
N ALA A 175 4.15 -38.23 -27.03
CA ALA A 175 4.86 -39.32 -26.35
C ALA A 175 3.83 -40.37 -25.88
N PRO A 176 4.19 -41.67 -25.84
CA PRO A 176 3.23 -42.77 -25.74
C PRO A 176 2.52 -42.81 -24.38
N PRO A 177 1.31 -43.41 -24.28
CA PRO A 177 0.52 -43.37 -23.07
C PRO A 177 1.19 -44.16 -21.93
N ALA A 178 1.56 -43.45 -20.87
CA ALA A 178 1.92 -44.06 -19.60
C ALA A 178 0.64 -44.43 -18.82
N ALA A 179 0.64 -45.62 -18.24
CA ALA A 179 -0.47 -46.21 -17.53
C ALA A 179 -0.99 -45.36 -16.36
N ALA A 180 -2.31 -45.36 -16.17
CA ALA A 180 -3.01 -44.63 -15.13
C ALA A 180 -2.52 -45.04 -13.71
N PRO A 181 -2.18 -44.09 -12.83
CA PRO A 181 -1.97 -44.39 -11.42
C PRO A 181 -3.32 -44.61 -10.71
N PRO A 182 -3.36 -45.45 -9.66
CA PRO A 182 -4.60 -45.75 -8.94
C PRO A 182 -5.09 -44.53 -8.14
N PRO A 183 -6.39 -44.50 -7.77
CA PRO A 183 -6.99 -43.34 -7.13
C PRO A 183 -6.38 -43.11 -5.74
N SER A 184 -5.63 -42.03 -5.57
CA SER A 184 -5.19 -41.56 -4.26
C SER A 184 -6.33 -40.80 -3.59
N ALA A 185 -6.73 -41.30 -2.42
CA ALA A 185 -7.64 -40.64 -1.49
C ALA A 185 -7.26 -39.16 -1.26
N ALA A 186 -8.32 -38.35 -1.07
CA ALA A 186 -8.30 -36.93 -0.80
C ALA A 186 -7.16 -36.52 0.16
N ARG A 187 -6.14 -35.87 -0.38
CA ARG A 187 -5.19 -35.10 0.42
C ARG A 187 -5.74 -33.70 0.60
N ALA A 188 -6.15 -33.40 1.82
CA ALA A 188 -6.37 -32.03 2.28
C ALA A 188 -5.19 -31.15 1.86
N ARG A 189 -5.48 -30.00 1.24
CA ARG A 189 -4.48 -28.97 0.92
C ARG A 189 -3.72 -28.64 2.22
N PRO A 190 -2.38 -28.61 2.22
CA PRO A 190 -1.65 -28.19 3.42
C PRO A 190 -2.04 -26.75 3.73
N ALA A 191 -2.48 -26.50 4.96
CA ALA A 191 -2.67 -25.16 5.48
C ALA A 191 -1.38 -24.36 5.23
N SER A 192 -1.51 -23.23 4.54
CA SER A 192 -0.42 -22.26 4.38
C SER A 192 0.15 -21.98 5.76
N ARG A 193 1.45 -22.28 5.94
CA ARG A 193 2.18 -21.98 7.18
C ARG A 193 1.91 -20.50 7.52
N PRO A 194 1.41 -20.17 8.72
CA PRO A 194 1.17 -18.78 9.06
C PRO A 194 2.47 -17.97 8.84
N PRO A 195 2.36 -16.73 8.32
CA PRO A 195 3.52 -15.87 8.17
C PRO A 195 4.26 -15.83 9.52
N ALA A 196 5.59 -15.87 9.47
CA ALA A 196 6.41 -15.78 10.67
C ALA A 196 5.94 -14.57 11.48
N ARG A 197 5.54 -14.78 12.74
CA ARG A 197 5.15 -13.69 13.64
C ARG A 197 6.20 -12.60 13.57
N ALA A 198 5.74 -11.36 13.41
CA ALA A 198 6.60 -10.21 13.59
C ALA A 198 7.22 -10.30 14.98
N SER A 199 8.53 -10.50 15.06
CA SER A 199 9.28 -10.31 16.29
C SER A 199 9.73 -8.85 16.29
N ALA A 200 9.08 -8.04 17.10
CA ALA A 200 9.59 -6.75 17.59
C ALA A 200 9.73 -6.91 19.11
N ALA A 201 10.64 -6.27 19.85
CA ALA A 201 11.81 -5.45 19.54
C ALA A 201 12.84 -5.81 20.65
N GLU A 202 14.17 -5.80 20.42
CA GLU A 202 15.09 -5.88 21.56
C GLU A 202 16.30 -4.98 21.37
N GLU A 203 16.31 -3.87 22.09
CA GLU A 203 17.53 -3.16 22.48
C GLU A 203 17.14 -2.28 23.67
N PRO A 204 17.97 -2.10 24.72
CA PRO A 204 19.07 -2.90 25.27
C PRO A 204 19.36 -2.57 26.78
N ALA A 205 20.51 -3.02 27.31
CA ALA A 205 21.05 -2.62 28.62
C ALA A 205 22.12 -1.53 28.46
N PRO A 206 21.99 -0.35 29.11
CA PRO A 206 23.06 0.07 30.03
C PRO A 206 22.56 1.02 31.14
N CYS A 207 23.06 0.82 32.36
CA CYS A 207 23.04 1.89 33.38
C CYS A 207 24.38 2.06 34.11
N ALA A 208 25.39 1.32 33.70
CA ALA A 208 26.76 1.55 34.10
C ALA A 208 27.50 2.01 32.85
N ALA A 209 28.36 3.00 33.02
CA ALA A 209 29.35 3.37 32.03
C ALA A 209 30.71 3.04 32.65
N ASP A 210 31.49 2.20 31.96
CA ASP A 210 32.80 1.78 32.47
C ASP A 210 33.71 3.00 32.66
N GLY A 211 34.33 3.09 33.83
CA GLY A 211 35.18 4.21 34.21
C GLY A 211 34.44 5.52 34.54
N ALA A 212 33.11 5.57 34.44
CA ALA A 212 32.35 6.76 34.82
C ALA A 212 32.14 6.85 36.33
N ARG A 213 32.45 8.01 36.91
CA ARG A 213 32.21 8.26 38.34
C ARG A 213 30.72 8.49 38.58
N VAL A 214 30.16 7.78 39.57
CA VAL A 214 28.78 7.99 40.02
C VAL A 214 28.73 9.18 40.98
N VAL A 215 27.87 10.15 40.69
CA VAL A 215 27.62 11.33 41.52
C VAL A 215 26.15 11.36 41.91
N LEU A 216 25.87 11.64 43.19
CA LEU A 216 24.50 11.63 43.70
C LEU A 216 23.69 12.81 43.15
N PHE A 217 24.26 14.02 43.19
CA PHE A 217 23.62 15.26 42.75
C PHE A 217 24.49 16.02 41.75
N GLY A 218 23.88 16.47 40.65
CA GLY A 218 24.45 17.41 39.70
C GLY A 218 23.51 18.58 39.45
N ALA A 219 24.06 19.73 39.13
CA ALA A 219 23.31 20.89 38.66
C ALA A 219 24.16 21.73 37.70
N ASP A 220 23.58 22.13 36.58
CA ASP A 220 24.24 22.95 35.55
C ASP A 220 23.34 24.11 35.12
N ALA A 221 23.90 25.31 34.97
CA ALA A 221 23.16 26.46 34.44
C ALA A 221 23.00 26.35 32.92
N VAL A 222 24.10 26.01 32.25
CA VAL A 222 24.22 25.59 30.84
C VAL A 222 25.22 24.42 30.82
N PRO A 223 25.30 23.62 29.75
CA PRO A 223 26.35 22.61 29.64
C PRO A 223 27.73 23.19 29.95
N PHE A 224 28.53 22.44 30.72
CA PHE A 224 29.88 22.80 31.13
C PHE A 224 29.99 23.97 32.13
N LEU A 225 28.88 24.56 32.58
CA LEU A 225 28.85 25.62 33.60
C LEU A 225 28.00 25.19 34.80
N GLY A 226 28.67 24.68 35.84
CA GLY A 226 28.05 24.19 37.07
C GLY A 226 28.83 23.05 37.69
N THR A 227 28.14 22.02 38.18
CA THR A 227 28.77 20.80 38.70
C THR A 227 29.57 20.07 37.63
N SER A 228 29.18 20.14 36.35
CA SER A 228 29.94 19.61 35.21
C SER A 228 31.34 20.22 35.08
N THR A 229 31.54 21.47 35.51
CA THR A 229 32.85 22.14 35.50
C THR A 229 33.83 21.50 36.50
N ILE A 230 33.32 21.05 37.65
CA ILE A 230 34.13 20.51 38.75
C ILE A 230 34.26 18.99 38.60
N THR A 231 33.18 18.32 38.22
CA THR A 231 33.10 16.86 38.22
C THR A 231 33.47 16.23 36.88
N GLY A 232 33.60 17.04 35.82
CA GLY A 232 33.69 16.58 34.45
C GLY A 232 32.33 16.17 33.89
N THR A 233 32.31 15.79 32.62
CA THR A 233 31.09 15.34 31.92
C THR A 233 30.97 13.83 31.79
N ASN A 234 32.08 13.10 31.95
CA ASN A 234 32.09 11.63 31.98
C ASN A 234 31.65 11.08 33.36
N VAL A 235 30.43 11.44 33.78
CA VAL A 235 29.85 11.06 35.08
C VAL A 235 28.44 10.51 34.92
N VAL A 236 28.07 9.62 35.84
CA VAL A 236 26.69 9.11 35.97
C VAL A 236 26.02 9.85 37.13
N ARG A 237 24.95 10.59 36.86
CA ARG A 237 24.22 11.33 37.89
C ARG A 237 22.95 10.57 38.30
N ARG A 238 22.67 10.49 39.61
CA ARG A 238 21.38 9.97 40.09
C ARG A 238 20.30 11.04 40.07
N TYR A 239 20.63 12.27 40.45
CA TYR A 239 19.73 13.41 40.40
C TYR A 239 20.43 14.59 39.72
N SER A 240 19.84 15.13 38.66
CA SER A 240 20.38 16.30 37.94
C SER A 240 19.33 17.40 37.80
N LEU A 241 19.64 18.61 38.25
CA LEU A 241 18.78 19.79 38.12
C LEU A 241 19.48 20.86 37.30
N ASN A 242 19.04 21.08 36.06
CA ASN A 242 19.68 22.02 35.16
C ASN A 242 18.77 23.24 34.89
N PHE A 243 19.35 24.41 34.67
CA PHE A 243 18.57 25.61 34.30
C PHE A 243 18.28 25.61 32.80
N VAL A 244 19.18 26.16 31.98
CA VAL A 244 19.05 26.11 30.51
C VAL A 244 19.28 24.70 29.99
N GLY A 245 20.29 24.00 30.50
CA GLY A 245 20.49 22.60 30.14
C GLY A 245 21.70 21.94 30.78
N GLY A 246 21.72 20.61 30.72
CA GLY A 246 22.78 19.77 31.28
C GLY A 246 23.37 18.81 30.26
N TYR A 247 24.61 18.40 30.51
CA TYR A 247 25.31 17.38 29.74
C TYR A 247 26.01 16.41 30.70
N THR A 248 25.75 15.12 30.54
CA THR A 248 26.32 14.05 31.38
C THR A 248 26.51 12.76 30.57
N ALA A 249 27.35 11.84 31.05
CA ALA A 249 27.49 10.53 30.40
C ALA A 249 26.21 9.70 30.57
N GLY A 250 25.70 9.58 31.79
CA GLY A 250 24.45 8.86 32.02
C GLY A 250 23.62 9.40 33.18
N ILE A 251 22.34 9.07 33.15
CA ILE A 251 21.40 9.30 34.27
C ILE A 251 20.96 7.96 34.82
N ALA A 252 21.10 7.76 36.14
CA ALA A 252 20.62 6.59 36.87
C ALA A 252 19.64 7.02 37.98
N GLY A 253 18.60 7.76 37.60
CA GLY A 253 17.59 8.32 38.49
C GLY A 253 16.74 9.37 37.78
N ALA A 254 16.79 10.64 38.18
CA ALA A 254 15.97 11.69 37.60
C ALA A 254 16.79 12.90 37.13
N GLU A 255 16.40 13.48 35.99
CA GLU A 255 16.95 14.73 35.48
C GLU A 255 15.84 15.68 35.04
N VAL A 256 15.96 16.95 35.43
CA VAL A 256 14.99 18.01 35.14
C VAL A 256 15.70 19.25 34.61
N SER A 257 15.20 19.87 33.55
CA SER A 257 15.68 21.17 33.06
C SER A 257 14.61 22.08 32.47
N VAL A 258 14.90 23.38 32.36
CA VAL A 258 14.03 24.33 31.66
C VAL A 258 14.18 24.18 30.14
N GLY A 259 15.40 24.02 29.64
CA GLY A 259 15.67 23.87 28.21
C GLY A 259 15.86 22.42 27.80
N PHE A 260 17.08 21.91 27.92
CA PHE A 260 17.46 20.61 27.35
C PHE A 260 18.31 19.73 28.28
N ASN A 261 18.15 18.41 28.16
CA ASN A 261 18.95 17.40 28.84
C ASN A 261 19.67 16.54 27.81
N ILE A 262 20.99 16.35 27.97
CA ILE A 262 21.80 15.54 27.05
C ILE A 262 22.54 14.45 27.86
N ALA A 263 22.23 13.19 27.59
CA ALA A 263 22.96 12.02 28.08
C ALA A 263 23.72 11.34 26.93
N SER A 264 25.05 11.31 27.01
CA SER A 264 25.90 10.78 25.94
C SER A 264 26.05 9.24 25.95
N SER A 265 25.43 8.54 26.89
CA SER A 265 25.54 7.08 26.99
C SER A 265 24.21 6.41 27.30
N PHE A 266 23.52 6.76 28.40
CA PHE A 266 22.27 6.10 28.76
C PHE A 266 21.36 6.92 29.67
N LEU A 267 20.09 6.52 29.71
CA LEU A 267 19.11 6.93 30.73
C LEU A 267 18.54 5.68 31.40
N CYS A 268 18.57 5.66 32.73
CA CYS A 268 17.89 4.69 33.57
C CYS A 268 17.08 5.43 34.64
N GLY A 269 15.82 5.70 34.34
CA GLY A 269 14.92 6.49 35.18
C GLY A 269 14.12 7.51 34.37
N ALA A 270 14.14 8.79 34.76
CA ALA A 270 13.27 9.81 34.15
C ALA A 270 14.01 11.09 33.75
N GLN A 271 13.64 11.65 32.59
CA GLN A 271 14.14 12.92 32.08
C GLN A 271 12.98 13.85 31.73
N PHE A 272 13.03 15.08 32.23
CA PHE A 272 12.01 16.12 32.03
C PHE A 272 12.65 17.41 31.53
N SER A 273 12.11 17.99 30.46
CA SER A 273 12.57 19.28 29.90
C SER A 273 11.46 20.02 29.18
N ASN A 274 11.55 21.34 28.93
CA ASN A 274 10.57 21.98 28.04
C ASN A 274 10.93 21.82 26.55
N ALA A 275 12.21 21.80 26.19
CA ALA A 275 12.62 21.77 24.78
C ALA A 275 13.06 20.37 24.29
N ALA A 276 14.06 19.75 24.91
CA ALA A 276 14.57 18.47 24.41
C ALA A 276 15.22 17.57 25.46
N ASN A 277 14.91 16.27 25.43
CA ASN A 277 15.67 15.22 26.11
C ASN A 277 16.37 14.36 25.05
N ILE A 278 17.70 14.30 25.10
CA ILE A 278 18.51 13.59 24.10
C ILE A 278 19.37 12.55 24.81
N VAL A 279 19.14 11.26 24.50
CA VAL A 279 19.95 10.14 24.97
C VAL A 279 20.56 9.47 23.73
N THR A 280 21.86 9.61 23.54
CA THR A 280 22.55 9.07 22.34
C THR A 280 22.69 7.55 22.36
N GLY A 281 22.45 6.94 23.52
CA GLY A 281 22.35 5.51 23.67
C GLY A 281 20.96 5.11 24.21
N PRO A 282 20.90 4.07 25.04
CA PRO A 282 19.63 3.50 25.41
C PRO A 282 18.92 4.21 26.55
N ALA A 283 17.61 4.32 26.43
CA ALA A 283 16.73 4.91 27.44
C ALA A 283 15.80 3.84 28.04
N ARG A 284 16.07 3.48 29.30
CA ARG A 284 15.20 2.64 30.12
C ARG A 284 14.44 3.51 31.13
N GLY A 285 13.18 3.79 30.83
CA GLY A 285 12.31 4.61 31.67
C GLY A 285 11.54 5.66 30.88
N ALA A 286 11.43 6.89 31.39
CA ALA A 286 10.56 7.91 30.83
C ALA A 286 11.32 9.16 30.36
N GLN A 287 11.03 9.62 29.15
CA GLN A 287 11.41 10.95 28.68
C GLN A 287 10.15 11.78 28.43
N MET A 288 10.07 12.96 29.05
CA MET A 288 8.92 13.86 28.92
C MET A 288 9.36 15.27 28.56
N THR A 289 8.81 15.81 27.48
CA THR A 289 9.08 17.19 27.06
C THR A 289 7.94 17.78 26.22
N PHE A 290 7.91 19.10 26.02
CA PHE A 290 7.01 19.69 25.02
C PHE A 290 7.59 19.58 23.60
N GLY A 291 8.91 19.56 23.43
CA GLY A 291 9.57 19.46 22.13
C GLY A 291 9.94 18.02 21.75
N LEU A 292 11.24 17.71 21.83
CA LEU A 292 11.85 16.50 21.29
C LEU A 292 12.31 15.51 22.38
N ASN A 293 11.81 14.28 22.36
CA ASN A 293 12.49 13.15 23.01
C ASN A 293 13.26 12.36 21.95
N PHE A 294 14.54 12.13 22.19
CA PHE A 294 15.40 11.29 21.35
C PHE A 294 16.10 10.24 22.21
N ALA A 295 16.07 9.00 21.75
CA ALA A 295 16.86 7.88 22.27
C ALA A 295 17.38 7.01 21.12
N ARG A 296 18.52 6.32 21.30
CA ARG A 296 18.92 5.28 20.34
C ARG A 296 17.93 4.12 20.32
N SER A 297 17.42 3.78 21.49
CA SER A 297 16.49 2.68 21.72
C SER A 297 15.73 2.94 23.02
N LEU A 298 14.48 2.50 23.09
CA LEU A 298 13.57 2.81 24.18
C LEU A 298 13.06 1.51 24.83
N SER A 299 13.15 1.43 26.15
CA SER A 299 12.35 0.52 26.99
C SER A 299 11.62 1.36 28.03
N GLY A 300 10.36 1.71 27.76
CA GLY A 300 9.56 2.60 28.60
C GLY A 300 8.68 3.58 27.81
N ALA A 301 8.74 4.88 28.13
CA ALA A 301 7.82 5.87 27.57
C ALA A 301 8.52 7.15 27.07
N GLN A 302 8.07 7.64 25.91
CA GLN A 302 8.39 8.99 25.42
C GLN A 302 7.09 9.79 25.25
N ILE A 303 7.02 10.96 25.89
CA ILE A 303 5.85 11.87 25.80
C ILE A 303 6.34 13.25 25.38
N GLY A 304 5.90 13.73 24.23
CA GLY A 304 6.26 15.06 23.71
C GLY A 304 5.78 15.31 22.29
N SER A 305 6.07 16.47 21.71
CA SER A 305 5.61 16.79 20.35
C SER A 305 6.22 15.84 19.32
N LEU A 306 7.53 15.57 19.43
CA LEU A 306 8.26 14.64 18.59
C LEU A 306 8.98 13.62 19.45
N ASN A 307 8.63 12.35 19.31
CA ASN A 307 9.28 11.23 19.99
C ASN A 307 10.04 10.38 18.98
N VAL A 308 11.29 10.09 19.30
CA VAL A 308 12.22 9.44 18.39
C VAL A 308 12.98 8.33 19.11
N ALA A 309 12.84 7.11 18.60
CA ALA A 309 13.69 5.97 18.90
C ALA A 309 14.39 5.54 17.59
N ALA A 310 15.70 5.74 17.49
CA ALA A 310 16.44 5.41 16.26
C ALA A 310 16.39 3.89 15.93
N GLY A 311 16.27 3.05 16.94
CA GLY A 311 16.19 1.60 16.87
C GLY A 311 14.92 1.06 17.54
N PRO A 312 15.00 -0.10 18.22
CA PRO A 312 13.89 -0.73 18.93
C PRO A 312 13.23 0.18 19.97
N ALA A 313 11.89 0.15 19.99
CA ALA A 313 11.07 0.76 21.02
C ALA A 313 10.14 -0.28 21.65
N ASP A 314 10.44 -0.66 22.88
CA ASP A 314 9.58 -1.44 23.77
C ASP A 314 8.84 -0.48 24.71
N GLY A 315 7.53 -0.32 24.52
CA GLY A 315 6.67 0.53 25.35
C GLY A 315 5.84 1.54 24.56
N ALA A 316 5.79 2.80 25.02
CA ALA A 316 4.82 3.79 24.54
C ALA A 316 5.46 5.10 24.04
N GLN A 317 5.04 5.56 22.87
CA GLN A 317 5.32 6.92 22.37
C GLN A 317 4.02 7.68 22.20
N ILE A 318 3.88 8.83 22.86
CA ILE A 318 2.67 9.67 22.84
C ILE A 318 3.05 11.10 22.43
N GLY A 319 2.52 11.58 21.29
CA GLY A 319 2.96 12.85 20.74
C GLY A 319 2.23 13.32 19.48
N VAL A 320 2.73 14.38 18.86
CA VAL A 320 2.26 14.78 17.52
C VAL A 320 2.82 13.82 16.48
N ALA A 321 4.12 13.51 16.57
CA ALA A 321 4.80 12.55 15.73
C ALA A 321 5.64 11.57 16.55
N ASN A 322 5.49 10.28 16.26
CA ASN A 322 6.25 9.19 16.87
C ASN A 322 7.00 8.42 15.79
N LEU A 323 8.33 8.35 15.93
CA LEU A 323 9.21 7.66 14.99
C LEU A 323 10.01 6.60 15.75
N ALA A 324 10.02 5.38 15.21
CA ALA A 324 10.77 4.27 15.76
C ALA A 324 11.32 3.36 14.65
N GLY A 325 12.31 2.52 15.00
CA GLY A 325 12.65 1.33 14.22
C GLY A 325 11.54 0.27 14.34
N PRO A 326 11.83 -0.91 14.92
CA PRO A 326 10.80 -1.83 15.38
C PRO A 326 10.08 -1.32 16.64
N VAL A 327 8.80 -1.63 16.78
CA VAL A 327 7.97 -1.26 17.94
C VAL A 327 7.33 -2.50 18.55
N ASP A 328 7.53 -2.73 19.84
CA ASP A 328 6.69 -3.58 20.66
C ASP A 328 5.94 -2.68 21.65
N GLY A 329 4.65 -2.46 21.44
CA GLY A 329 3.84 -1.57 22.25
C GLY A 329 2.98 -0.59 21.46
N ALA A 330 2.95 0.68 21.87
CA ALA A 330 1.96 1.65 21.40
C ALA A 330 2.56 2.97 20.89
N GLN A 331 2.13 3.41 19.71
CA GLN A 331 2.35 4.78 19.23
C GLN A 331 1.01 5.51 19.10
N ILE A 332 0.85 6.62 19.83
CA ILE A 332 -0.36 7.45 19.82
C ILE A 332 0.02 8.86 19.40
N GLY A 333 -0.49 9.32 18.26
CA GLY A 333 -0.16 10.64 17.74
C GLY A 333 -0.75 10.94 16.39
N SER A 334 -0.55 12.16 15.87
CA SER A 334 -1.06 12.50 14.54
C SER A 334 -0.37 11.67 13.45
N LEU A 335 0.95 11.46 13.60
CA LEU A 335 1.75 10.65 12.71
C LEU A 335 2.53 9.60 13.52
N ASN A 336 2.32 8.32 13.20
CA ASN A 336 3.08 7.21 13.78
C ASN A 336 3.83 6.49 12.68
N VAL A 337 5.15 6.38 12.81
CA VAL A 337 6.02 5.71 11.84
C VAL A 337 6.90 4.70 12.55
N ALA A 338 6.85 3.46 12.08
CA ALA A 338 7.77 2.40 12.43
C ALA A 338 8.43 1.88 11.15
N VAL A 339 9.75 2.01 11.04
CA VAL A 339 10.48 1.51 9.86
C VAL A 339 10.50 -0.04 9.86
N GLY A 340 10.42 -0.64 11.06
CA GLY A 340 10.42 -2.08 11.26
C GLY A 340 9.05 -2.69 11.54
N PRO A 341 9.02 -3.93 12.08
CA PRO A 341 7.79 -4.55 12.54
C PRO A 341 7.17 -3.79 13.72
N VAL A 342 5.84 -3.78 13.76
CA VAL A 342 5.05 -3.34 14.91
C VAL A 342 4.33 -4.53 15.51
N VAL A 343 4.57 -4.82 16.77
CA VAL A 343 3.73 -5.69 17.61
C VAL A 343 2.98 -4.78 18.56
N GLY A 344 1.66 -4.66 18.44
CA GLY A 344 0.86 -3.76 19.29
C GLY A 344 -0.02 -2.78 18.52
N ALA A 345 -0.02 -1.49 18.88
CA ALA A 345 -1.02 -0.54 18.41
C ALA A 345 -0.45 0.78 17.88
N GLN A 346 -0.96 1.25 16.75
CA GLN A 346 -0.77 2.63 16.27
C GLN A 346 -2.12 3.33 16.18
N ILE A 347 -2.26 4.50 16.80
CA ILE A 347 -3.51 5.28 16.80
C ILE A 347 -3.21 6.72 16.39
N GLY A 348 -3.87 7.23 15.35
CA GLY A 348 -3.54 8.54 14.83
C GLY A 348 -4.33 9.08 13.64
N VAL A 349 -3.74 10.03 12.91
CA VAL A 349 -4.24 10.47 11.60
C VAL A 349 -3.62 9.61 10.51
N ALA A 350 -2.32 9.33 10.60
CA ALA A 350 -1.62 8.41 9.70
C ALA A 350 -0.71 7.47 10.49
N ASN A 351 -0.84 6.17 10.18
CA ASN A 351 -0.01 5.11 10.73
C ASN A 351 0.75 4.43 9.59
N VAL A 352 2.07 4.35 9.71
CA VAL A 352 2.93 3.68 8.74
C VAL A 352 3.85 2.71 9.49
N ALA A 353 3.87 1.47 9.01
CA ALA A 353 4.69 0.41 9.57
C ALA A 353 5.23 -0.51 8.47
N GLY A 354 6.27 -1.28 8.79
CA GLY A 354 6.66 -2.46 8.02
C GLY A 354 5.60 -3.57 8.13
N PRO A 355 5.94 -4.75 8.65
CA PRO A 355 4.96 -5.73 9.11
C PRO A 355 4.20 -5.24 10.36
N VAL A 356 2.97 -5.70 10.54
CA VAL A 356 2.14 -5.36 11.71
C VAL A 356 1.54 -6.63 12.30
N ASP A 357 1.70 -6.86 13.60
CA ASP A 357 0.94 -7.82 14.40
C ASP A 357 0.20 -7.04 15.49
N GLY A 358 -1.05 -6.66 15.22
CA GLY A 358 -1.86 -5.85 16.11
C GLY A 358 -2.84 -4.91 15.40
N ALA A 359 -2.96 -3.67 15.88
CA ALA A 359 -4.00 -2.74 15.43
C ALA A 359 -3.44 -1.41 14.90
N GLN A 360 -3.90 -1.00 13.71
CA GLN A 360 -3.73 0.37 13.21
C GLN A 360 -5.09 1.05 13.10
N ILE A 361 -5.28 2.14 13.84
CA ILE A 361 -6.53 2.92 13.86
C ILE A 361 -6.20 4.37 13.47
N SER A 362 -6.56 4.77 12.25
CA SER A 362 -6.31 6.14 11.77
C SER A 362 -7.10 6.50 10.53
N THR A 363 -6.92 7.70 9.97
CA THR A 363 -7.50 8.01 8.66
C THR A 363 -6.80 7.23 7.54
N LEU A 364 -5.49 7.01 7.65
CA LEU A 364 -4.65 6.29 6.69
C LEU A 364 -3.75 5.30 7.42
N ASN A 365 -4.02 4.00 7.25
CA ASN A 365 -3.17 2.93 7.75
C ASN A 365 -2.38 2.30 6.60
N VAL A 366 -1.06 2.20 6.76
CA VAL A 366 -0.15 1.57 5.79
C VAL A 366 0.69 0.51 6.51
N ALA A 367 0.64 -0.72 6.01
CA ALA A 367 1.55 -1.81 6.34
C ALA A 367 2.33 -2.19 5.06
N ALA A 368 3.63 -1.95 5.06
CA ALA A 368 4.51 -2.27 3.92
C ALA A 368 4.90 -3.76 3.85
N GLY A 369 4.56 -4.55 4.87
CA GLY A 369 4.77 -6.00 4.92
C GLY A 369 3.50 -6.80 5.14
N ALA A 370 3.66 -8.00 5.71
CA ALA A 370 2.54 -8.82 6.16
C ALA A 370 1.87 -8.21 7.39
N GLY A 371 0.55 -8.39 7.51
CA GLY A 371 -0.26 -7.90 8.61
C GLY A 371 -1.04 -9.02 9.30
N THR A 372 -1.05 -9.05 10.62
CA THR A 372 -2.01 -9.81 11.42
C THR A 372 -2.75 -8.84 12.35
N GLY A 373 -4.08 -8.95 12.44
CA GLY A 373 -4.89 -8.10 13.32
C GLY A 373 -5.84 -7.17 12.57
N ALA A 374 -5.91 -5.90 12.96
CA ALA A 374 -6.96 -4.98 12.49
C ALA A 374 -6.41 -3.68 11.91
N GLN A 375 -6.93 -3.26 10.75
CA GLN A 375 -6.75 -1.92 10.21
C GLN A 375 -8.12 -1.24 10.10
N ILE A 376 -8.31 -0.15 10.84
CA ILE A 376 -9.57 0.60 10.87
C ILE A 376 -9.29 2.05 10.47
N GLY A 377 -9.91 2.50 9.38
CA GLY A 377 -9.66 3.84 8.87
C GLY A 377 -10.45 4.24 7.65
N VAL A 378 -10.14 5.40 7.06
CA VAL A 378 -10.74 5.79 5.77
C VAL A 378 -10.09 4.99 4.65
N ALA A 379 -8.77 4.87 4.70
CA ALA A 379 -7.98 4.07 3.77
C ALA A 379 -7.05 3.11 4.52
N ASN A 380 -7.11 1.83 4.16
CA ASN A 380 -6.23 0.79 4.68
C ASN A 380 -5.43 0.19 3.52
N VAL A 381 -4.11 0.15 3.65
CA VAL A 381 -3.20 -0.38 2.64
C VAL A 381 -2.28 -1.43 3.25
N ALA A 382 -2.25 -2.63 2.68
CA ALA A 382 -1.33 -3.70 3.00
C ALA A 382 -0.59 -4.16 1.74
N ALA A 383 0.74 -4.10 1.75
CA ALA A 383 1.55 -4.56 0.62
C ALA A 383 1.76 -6.09 0.63
N GLY A 384 1.72 -6.73 1.80
CA GLY A 384 1.83 -8.18 1.93
C GLY A 384 0.49 -8.89 2.15
N GLU A 385 0.58 -10.13 2.65
CA GLU A 385 -0.58 -10.90 3.13
C GLU A 385 -1.17 -10.25 4.39
N SER A 386 -2.50 -10.33 4.54
CA SER A 386 -3.21 -9.80 5.70
C SER A 386 -4.10 -10.87 6.32
N ILE A 387 -3.91 -11.15 7.61
CA ILE A 387 -4.73 -12.07 8.39
C ILE A 387 -5.48 -11.26 9.44
N GLY A 388 -6.76 -11.01 9.18
CA GLY A 388 -7.62 -10.27 10.09
C GLY A 388 -8.57 -9.35 9.36
N THR A 389 -8.86 -8.18 9.91
CA THR A 389 -9.97 -7.35 9.46
C THR A 389 -9.50 -5.97 8.99
N GLN A 390 -9.90 -5.59 7.78
CA GLN A 390 -9.76 -4.23 7.26
C GLN A 390 -11.14 -3.58 7.17
N ILE A 391 -11.34 -2.48 7.89
CA ILE A 391 -12.59 -1.71 7.86
C ILE A 391 -12.28 -0.29 7.41
N GLY A 392 -12.86 0.12 6.29
CA GLY A 392 -12.68 1.47 5.78
C GLY A 392 -13.40 1.76 4.48
N ALA A 393 -13.41 3.02 4.06
CA ALA A 393 -14.03 3.37 2.78
C ALA A 393 -13.29 2.67 1.61
N VAL A 394 -11.97 2.58 1.71
CA VAL A 394 -11.11 1.92 0.73
C VAL A 394 -10.15 0.97 1.45
N ASN A 395 -10.20 -0.31 1.09
CA ASN A 395 -9.27 -1.33 1.57
C ASN A 395 -8.47 -1.89 0.39
N ILE A 396 -7.15 -1.86 0.48
CA ILE A 396 -6.24 -2.37 -0.56
C ILE A 396 -5.26 -3.34 0.08
N ALA A 397 -5.25 -4.58 -0.40
CA ALA A 397 -4.25 -5.57 -0.09
C ALA A 397 -3.60 -6.06 -1.41
N ARG A 398 -2.27 -6.06 -1.50
CA ARG A 398 -1.58 -6.66 -2.67
C ARG A 398 -1.35 -8.16 -2.54
N GLY A 399 -1.50 -8.71 -1.34
CA GLY A 399 -1.46 -10.15 -1.08
C GLY A 399 -2.84 -10.75 -0.85
N LYS A 400 -2.83 -11.96 -0.29
CA LYS A 400 -4.03 -12.66 0.18
C LYS A 400 -4.56 -12.04 1.47
N VAL A 401 -5.87 -11.90 1.56
CA VAL A 401 -6.59 -11.53 2.79
C VAL A 401 -7.26 -12.78 3.36
N GLY A 402 -6.70 -13.28 4.48
CA GLY A 402 -7.20 -14.45 5.21
C GLY A 402 -8.32 -14.15 6.21
N GLY A 403 -8.88 -12.93 6.20
CA GLY A 403 -9.99 -12.54 7.05
C GLY A 403 -11.05 -11.75 6.27
N ALA A 404 -11.40 -10.55 6.72
CA ALA A 404 -12.48 -9.75 6.16
C ALA A 404 -12.03 -8.36 5.70
N GLN A 405 -12.48 -7.94 4.53
CA GLN A 405 -12.48 -6.53 4.12
C GLN A 405 -13.92 -6.00 4.12
N ILE A 406 -14.14 -4.87 4.78
CA ILE A 406 -15.46 -4.21 4.83
C ILE A 406 -15.26 -2.76 4.40
N GLY A 407 -15.89 -2.37 3.30
CA GLY A 407 -15.71 -1.03 2.76
C GLY A 407 -16.59 -0.68 1.58
N VAL A 408 -16.43 0.53 1.06
CA VAL A 408 -17.09 0.91 -0.21
C VAL A 408 -16.36 0.23 -1.36
N ILE A 409 -15.02 0.26 -1.32
CA ILE A 409 -14.15 -0.34 -2.30
C ILE A 409 -13.17 -1.28 -1.59
N ASN A 410 -13.13 -2.54 -2.03
CA ASN A 410 -12.14 -3.51 -1.59
C ASN A 410 -11.32 -3.98 -2.78
N TYR A 411 -10.01 -4.08 -2.60
CA TYR A 411 -9.09 -4.68 -3.55
C TYR A 411 -8.21 -5.70 -2.82
N ALA A 412 -8.07 -6.90 -3.40
CA ALA A 412 -7.15 -7.92 -2.93
C ALA A 412 -6.70 -8.83 -4.08
N ASP A 413 -5.55 -9.48 -3.94
CA ASP A 413 -5.17 -10.54 -4.88
C ASP A 413 -6.06 -11.79 -4.67
N GLU A 414 -6.28 -12.15 -3.41
CA GLU A 414 -7.18 -13.21 -2.95
C GLU A 414 -7.88 -12.72 -1.67
N SER A 415 -9.15 -13.06 -1.48
CA SER A 415 -9.87 -12.73 -0.25
C SER A 415 -10.97 -13.74 0.03
N SER A 416 -11.03 -14.24 1.26
CA SER A 416 -12.12 -15.11 1.70
C SER A 416 -13.45 -14.34 1.80
N PHE A 417 -13.40 -13.12 2.33
CA PHE A 417 -14.57 -12.28 2.55
C PHE A 417 -14.27 -10.81 2.28
N SER A 418 -14.87 -10.26 1.22
CA SER A 418 -14.82 -8.82 0.94
C SER A 418 -16.23 -8.30 0.74
N LEU A 419 -16.73 -7.53 1.71
CA LEU A 419 -18.02 -6.87 1.66
C LEU A 419 -17.84 -5.42 1.25
N GLY A 420 -18.39 -5.07 0.09
CA GLY A 420 -18.40 -3.70 -0.38
C GLY A 420 -19.19 -3.50 -1.64
N VAL A 421 -19.42 -2.23 -1.99
CA VAL A 421 -20.14 -1.85 -3.22
C VAL A 421 -19.35 -2.31 -4.44
N LEU A 422 -18.02 -2.22 -4.38
CA LEU A 422 -17.12 -2.69 -5.40
C LEU A 422 -16.03 -3.55 -4.75
N ASN A 423 -15.94 -4.82 -5.17
CA ASN A 423 -14.94 -5.78 -4.69
C ASN A 423 -14.12 -6.24 -5.89
N PHE A 424 -12.85 -5.84 -5.93
CA PHE A 424 -11.91 -6.19 -6.98
C PHE A 424 -10.95 -7.26 -6.47
N ILE A 425 -11.34 -8.53 -6.57
CA ILE A 425 -10.55 -9.66 -6.08
C ILE A 425 -9.94 -10.40 -7.26
N ARG A 426 -8.62 -10.27 -7.47
CA ARG A 426 -7.94 -10.65 -8.73
C ARG A 426 -7.98 -12.15 -9.05
N LYS A 427 -7.82 -12.99 -8.04
CA LYS A 427 -7.92 -14.46 -8.15
C LYS A 427 -9.15 -14.99 -7.41
N GLY A 428 -10.16 -14.14 -7.26
CA GLY A 428 -11.43 -14.48 -6.64
C GLY A 428 -12.38 -15.15 -7.63
N ARG A 429 -13.69 -14.99 -7.37
CA ARG A 429 -14.77 -15.48 -8.21
C ARG A 429 -14.86 -14.67 -9.50
N TYR A 430 -14.90 -15.33 -10.65
CA TYR A 430 -15.17 -14.71 -11.96
C TYR A 430 -16.09 -15.61 -12.77
N HIS A 431 -17.40 -15.51 -12.55
CA HIS A 431 -18.34 -16.42 -13.22
C HIS A 431 -19.23 -15.67 -14.21
N LEU A 432 -19.53 -16.31 -15.32
CA LEU A 432 -20.48 -15.83 -16.30
C LEU A 432 -21.82 -16.55 -16.09
N ASP A 433 -22.87 -15.78 -15.85
CA ASP A 433 -24.22 -16.29 -15.63
C ASP A 433 -25.09 -15.90 -16.83
N VAL A 434 -25.89 -16.85 -17.32
CA VAL A 434 -27.03 -16.58 -18.21
C VAL A 434 -28.28 -17.07 -17.51
N TRP A 435 -29.24 -16.18 -17.29
CA TRP A 435 -30.47 -16.52 -16.57
C TRP A 435 -31.71 -15.89 -17.20
N GLY A 436 -32.82 -16.61 -17.06
CA GLY A 436 -34.15 -16.13 -17.34
C GLY A 436 -34.95 -16.05 -16.05
N GLN A 437 -35.94 -15.17 -16.04
CA GLN A 437 -36.87 -15.04 -14.94
C GLN A 437 -38.31 -14.92 -15.45
N GLU A 438 -39.23 -15.25 -14.56
CA GLU A 438 -40.69 -15.25 -14.74
C GLU A 438 -41.29 -14.08 -15.54
N SER A 439 -40.76 -12.86 -15.38
CA SER A 439 -41.23 -11.60 -15.95
C SER A 439 -40.81 -11.42 -17.41
N GLY A 440 -40.25 -12.46 -18.01
CA GLY A 440 -39.77 -12.48 -19.40
C GLY A 440 -38.43 -11.77 -19.60
N ILE A 441 -37.69 -11.50 -18.51
CA ILE A 441 -36.34 -10.93 -18.59
C ILE A 441 -35.33 -12.06 -18.77
N VAL A 442 -34.47 -11.92 -19.77
CA VAL A 442 -33.31 -12.78 -20.03
C VAL A 442 -32.05 -11.94 -19.92
N MET A 443 -31.07 -12.43 -19.18
CA MET A 443 -29.87 -11.71 -18.80
C MET A 443 -28.61 -12.54 -19.10
N ALA A 444 -27.54 -11.84 -19.43
CA ALA A 444 -26.17 -12.32 -19.31
C ALA A 444 -25.43 -11.42 -18.31
N GLY A 445 -24.60 -11.99 -17.45
CA GLY A 445 -23.92 -11.21 -16.43
C GLY A 445 -22.64 -11.84 -15.89
N LEU A 446 -21.86 -11.00 -15.21
CA LEU A 446 -20.63 -11.35 -14.54
C LEU A 446 -20.85 -11.31 -13.02
N LYS A 447 -20.50 -12.39 -12.34
CA LYS A 447 -20.33 -12.44 -10.89
C LYS A 447 -18.85 -12.31 -10.55
N HIS A 448 -18.49 -11.24 -9.84
CA HIS A 448 -17.10 -10.97 -9.46
C HIS A 448 -16.97 -10.67 -7.96
N GLY A 449 -16.03 -11.32 -7.27
CA GLY A 449 -15.73 -10.99 -5.88
C GLY A 449 -14.91 -12.03 -5.12
N SER A 450 -15.07 -12.03 -3.79
CA SER A 450 -14.44 -12.97 -2.85
C SER A 450 -15.08 -14.36 -2.87
N ASP A 451 -14.56 -15.28 -2.06
CA ASP A 451 -15.11 -16.63 -1.93
C ASP A 451 -16.56 -16.61 -1.43
N HIS A 452 -16.88 -15.76 -0.45
CA HIS A 452 -18.21 -15.72 0.16
C HIS A 452 -19.09 -14.58 -0.31
N ILE A 453 -18.52 -13.48 -0.80
CA ILE A 453 -19.28 -12.29 -1.22
C ILE A 453 -18.91 -11.92 -2.67
N HIS A 454 -19.91 -11.62 -3.49
CA HIS A 454 -19.72 -11.27 -4.88
C HIS A 454 -20.63 -10.13 -5.31
N ASN A 455 -20.16 -9.33 -6.27
CA ASN A 455 -20.99 -8.39 -7.01
C ASN A 455 -21.54 -9.07 -8.26
N VAL A 456 -22.73 -8.66 -8.68
CA VAL A 456 -23.38 -9.11 -9.91
C VAL A 456 -23.52 -7.91 -10.84
N TYR A 457 -23.08 -8.05 -12.08
CA TYR A 457 -23.28 -7.05 -13.14
C TYR A 457 -23.94 -7.75 -14.32
N GLY A 458 -25.06 -7.25 -14.82
CA GLY A 458 -25.82 -7.90 -15.87
C GLY A 458 -26.32 -6.94 -16.93
N LEU A 459 -26.50 -7.46 -18.13
CA LEU A 459 -27.21 -6.82 -19.22
C LEU A 459 -28.17 -7.83 -19.85
N GLY A 460 -29.27 -7.36 -20.41
CA GLY A 460 -30.25 -8.26 -20.95
C GLY A 460 -31.39 -7.56 -21.68
N VAL A 461 -32.46 -8.31 -21.88
CA VAL A 461 -33.67 -7.83 -22.52
C VAL A 461 -34.89 -8.46 -21.85
N ARG A 462 -35.92 -7.64 -21.65
CA ARG A 462 -37.27 -8.14 -21.37
C ARG A 462 -37.99 -8.39 -22.69
N LEU A 463 -38.41 -9.62 -22.90
CA LEU A 463 -39.15 -10.04 -24.10
C LEU A 463 -40.67 -10.12 -23.87
N ALA A 464 -41.12 -10.10 -22.62
CA ALA A 464 -42.55 -10.04 -22.30
C ALA A 464 -43.10 -8.61 -22.44
N GLY A 465 -44.37 -8.52 -22.86
CA GLY A 465 -45.08 -7.27 -23.14
C GLY A 465 -45.13 -6.93 -24.63
N ASP A 466 -45.66 -5.74 -24.96
CA ASP A 466 -45.88 -5.32 -26.35
C ASP A 466 -44.60 -4.98 -27.12
N ARG A 467 -43.51 -4.71 -26.39
CA ARG A 467 -42.22 -4.31 -26.95
C ARG A 467 -41.04 -4.77 -26.09
N PRO A 468 -39.87 -5.01 -26.68
CA PRO A 468 -38.68 -5.38 -25.93
C PRO A 468 -38.12 -4.19 -25.14
N LEU A 469 -37.67 -4.43 -23.91
CA LEU A 469 -36.98 -3.43 -23.08
C LEU A 469 -35.55 -3.87 -22.81
N ALA A 470 -34.57 -3.00 -23.03
CA ALA A 470 -33.19 -3.24 -22.60
C ALA A 470 -33.12 -3.26 -21.07
N THR A 471 -32.34 -4.18 -20.50
CA THR A 471 -32.20 -4.31 -19.05
C THR A 471 -30.74 -4.24 -18.62
N PHE A 472 -30.48 -3.52 -17.53
CA PHE A 472 -29.17 -3.47 -16.88
C PHE A 472 -29.33 -3.83 -15.41
N ALA A 473 -28.43 -4.65 -14.87
CA ALA A 473 -28.50 -5.11 -13.49
C ALA A 473 -27.19 -4.86 -12.75
N VAL A 474 -27.31 -4.45 -11.49
CA VAL A 474 -26.20 -4.40 -10.53
C VAL A 474 -26.68 -4.96 -9.20
N GLY A 475 -25.85 -5.74 -8.51
CA GLY A 475 -26.24 -6.33 -7.25
C GLY A 475 -25.08 -6.84 -6.42
N LEU A 476 -25.42 -7.31 -5.23
CA LEU A 476 -24.53 -7.91 -4.26
C LEU A 476 -25.12 -9.26 -3.83
N GLY A 477 -24.27 -10.27 -3.68
CA GLY A 477 -24.67 -11.61 -3.33
C GLY A 477 -23.71 -12.29 -2.38
N GLY A 478 -24.25 -13.21 -1.58
CA GLY A 478 -23.49 -14.10 -0.70
C GLY A 478 -23.55 -15.54 -1.20
N ARG A 479 -22.42 -16.24 -1.22
CA ARG A 479 -22.34 -17.68 -1.55
C ARG A 479 -22.04 -18.52 -0.33
N ILE A 480 -22.86 -19.55 -0.13
CA ILE A 480 -22.68 -20.61 0.84
C ILE A 480 -22.40 -21.91 0.07
N SER A 481 -21.17 -22.40 0.12
CA SER A 481 -20.80 -23.69 -0.47
C SER A 481 -21.24 -24.82 0.48
N VAL A 482 -22.20 -25.64 0.06
CA VAL A 482 -22.74 -26.75 0.86
C VAL A 482 -21.88 -28.01 0.68
N SER A 483 -21.45 -28.26 -0.55
CA SER A 483 -20.50 -29.32 -0.92
C SER A 483 -19.66 -28.85 -2.12
N GLU A 484 -18.78 -29.70 -2.63
CA GLU A 484 -18.01 -29.40 -3.86
C GLU A 484 -18.89 -29.23 -5.10
N HIS A 485 -20.12 -29.76 -5.06
CA HIS A 485 -21.05 -29.78 -6.18
C HIS A 485 -22.31 -28.93 -5.96
N VAL A 486 -22.60 -28.51 -4.72
CA VAL A 486 -23.84 -27.81 -4.38
C VAL A 486 -23.52 -26.52 -3.62
N TYR A 487 -24.13 -25.42 -4.04
CA TYR A 487 -24.01 -24.12 -3.37
C TYR A 487 -25.38 -23.44 -3.29
N ALA A 488 -25.51 -22.51 -2.34
CA ALA A 488 -26.63 -21.60 -2.26
C ALA A 488 -26.13 -20.16 -2.40
N ASP A 489 -26.83 -19.35 -3.21
CA ASP A 489 -26.59 -17.92 -3.36
C ASP A 489 -27.79 -17.14 -2.78
N ILE A 490 -27.53 -16.10 -2.01
CA ILE A 490 -28.53 -15.10 -1.59
C ILE A 490 -28.09 -13.76 -2.16
N ASP A 491 -28.86 -13.24 -3.13
CA ASP A 491 -28.49 -12.03 -3.84
C ASP A 491 -29.58 -10.96 -3.76
N VAL A 492 -29.16 -9.70 -3.78
CA VAL A 492 -30.01 -8.52 -3.96
C VAL A 492 -29.53 -7.77 -5.21
N LEU A 493 -30.43 -7.57 -6.17
CA LEU A 493 -30.15 -6.94 -7.46
C LEU A 493 -31.10 -5.78 -7.70
N GLY A 494 -30.59 -4.71 -8.30
CA GLY A 494 -31.37 -3.66 -8.92
C GLY A 494 -31.30 -3.78 -10.45
N TYR A 495 -32.44 -3.84 -11.11
CA TYR A 495 -32.59 -3.81 -12.56
C TYR A 495 -33.11 -2.44 -12.99
N GLY A 496 -32.52 -1.85 -14.03
CA GLY A 496 -33.10 -0.75 -14.79
C GLY A 496 -33.66 -1.27 -16.11
N LEU A 497 -34.92 -0.97 -16.42
CA LEU A 497 -35.59 -1.30 -17.67
C LEU A 497 -35.70 -0.05 -18.53
N HIS A 498 -35.24 -0.15 -19.76
CA HIS A 498 -35.09 0.96 -20.68
C HIS A 498 -35.74 0.65 -22.02
N ASP A 499 -36.38 1.65 -22.60
CA ASP A 499 -36.94 1.56 -23.93
C ASP A 499 -35.85 1.49 -25.01
N LEU A 500 -36.13 0.83 -26.14
CA LEU A 500 -35.25 0.80 -27.30
C LEU A 500 -35.93 1.47 -28.50
N PRO A 501 -35.25 2.39 -29.21
CA PRO A 501 -33.81 2.69 -29.15
C PRO A 501 -33.43 3.85 -28.20
N SER A 502 -34.39 4.53 -27.57
CA SER A 502 -34.15 5.79 -26.84
C SER A 502 -33.35 5.64 -25.55
N LEU A 503 -33.30 4.44 -24.97
CA LEU A 503 -32.75 4.13 -23.64
C LEU A 503 -33.38 4.93 -22.50
N GLU A 504 -34.57 5.50 -22.72
CA GLU A 504 -35.32 6.15 -21.65
C GLU A 504 -35.75 5.12 -20.60
N ALA A 505 -35.54 5.46 -19.33
CA ALA A 505 -35.90 4.59 -18.22
C ALA A 505 -37.42 4.48 -18.10
N VAL A 506 -37.93 3.25 -18.17
CA VAL A 506 -39.35 2.90 -18.07
C VAL A 506 -39.68 2.52 -16.62
N ALA A 507 -38.93 1.57 -16.08
CA ALA A 507 -39.13 1.05 -14.74
C ALA A 507 -37.80 0.59 -14.12
N ALA A 508 -37.79 0.39 -12.82
CA ALA A 508 -36.72 -0.28 -12.11
C ALA A 508 -37.29 -1.44 -11.29
N ILE A 509 -36.50 -2.50 -11.06
CA ILE A 509 -36.87 -3.61 -10.18
C ILE A 509 -35.79 -3.79 -9.13
N SER A 510 -36.16 -3.78 -7.85
CA SER A 510 -35.33 -4.34 -6.77
C SER A 510 -35.75 -5.78 -6.53
N GLN A 511 -34.83 -6.72 -6.69
CA GLN A 511 -35.07 -8.15 -6.57
C GLN A 511 -34.20 -8.74 -5.47
N ALA A 512 -34.82 -9.50 -4.56
CA ALA A 512 -34.11 -10.44 -3.71
C ALA A 512 -34.28 -11.84 -4.30
N ARG A 513 -33.21 -12.64 -4.34
CA ARG A 513 -33.25 -14.02 -4.85
C ARG A 513 -32.49 -14.97 -3.94
N ALA A 514 -33.06 -16.15 -3.73
CA ALA A 514 -32.41 -17.26 -3.05
C ALA A 514 -32.27 -18.41 -4.06
N LEU A 515 -31.04 -18.77 -4.42
CA LEU A 515 -30.75 -19.69 -5.50
C LEU A 515 -30.04 -20.93 -4.96
N LEU A 516 -30.46 -22.09 -5.42
CA LEU A 516 -29.71 -23.32 -5.28
C LEU A 516 -28.99 -23.60 -6.60
N GLY A 517 -27.68 -23.84 -6.53
CA GLY A 517 -26.85 -24.18 -7.67
C GLY A 517 -26.25 -25.57 -7.53
N VAL A 518 -26.23 -26.30 -8.66
CA VAL A 518 -25.64 -27.62 -8.78
C VAL A 518 -24.60 -27.59 -9.90
N ARG A 519 -23.36 -27.87 -9.55
CA ARG A 519 -22.24 -28.02 -10.46
C ARG A 519 -22.37 -29.34 -11.21
N LEU A 520 -22.43 -29.26 -12.54
CA LEU A 520 -22.54 -30.40 -13.45
C LEU A 520 -21.15 -30.88 -13.92
N SER A 521 -20.20 -29.95 -14.05
CA SER A 521 -18.78 -30.20 -14.36
C SER A 521 -17.91 -29.11 -13.72
N GLU A 522 -16.59 -29.20 -13.83
CA GLU A 522 -15.68 -28.17 -13.27
C GLU A 522 -15.98 -26.76 -13.82
N ASP A 523 -16.48 -26.67 -15.06
CA ASP A 523 -16.72 -25.41 -15.77
C ASP A 523 -18.19 -25.00 -15.86
N LEU A 524 -19.14 -25.84 -15.43
CA LEU A 524 -20.57 -25.62 -15.65
C LEU A 524 -21.42 -25.93 -14.43
N ALA A 525 -22.34 -25.02 -14.09
CA ALA A 525 -23.40 -25.24 -13.12
C ALA A 525 -24.77 -24.79 -13.66
N ILE A 526 -25.83 -25.40 -13.15
CA ILE A 526 -27.20 -24.90 -13.26
C ILE A 526 -27.62 -24.32 -11.92
N PHE A 527 -28.44 -23.28 -11.94
CA PHE A 527 -28.99 -22.71 -10.72
C PHE A 527 -30.43 -22.27 -10.91
N GLY A 528 -31.19 -22.25 -9.82
CA GLY A 528 -32.53 -21.69 -9.82
C GLY A 528 -33.08 -21.55 -8.41
N GLY A 529 -34.16 -20.79 -8.28
CA GLY A 529 -34.83 -20.61 -7.01
C GLY A 529 -35.82 -19.46 -6.98
N PRO A 530 -36.48 -19.25 -5.82
CA PRO A 530 -37.46 -18.21 -5.64
C PRO A 530 -36.84 -16.80 -5.64
N THR A 531 -37.62 -15.85 -6.13
CA THR A 531 -37.32 -14.43 -6.08
C THR A 531 -38.48 -13.66 -5.45
N TYR A 532 -38.19 -12.46 -4.96
CA TYR A 532 -39.21 -11.47 -4.64
C TYR A 532 -38.83 -10.16 -5.31
N ASN A 533 -39.75 -9.60 -6.08
CA ASN A 533 -39.53 -8.42 -6.90
C ASN A 533 -40.33 -7.25 -6.36
N LEU A 534 -39.73 -6.07 -6.42
CA LEU A 534 -40.38 -4.77 -6.21
C LEU A 534 -40.08 -3.89 -7.42
N SER A 535 -41.10 -3.56 -8.21
CA SER A 535 -40.98 -2.63 -9.34
C SER A 535 -41.35 -1.20 -8.94
N PHE A 536 -40.70 -0.24 -9.59
CA PHE A 536 -40.89 1.20 -9.40
C PHE A 536 -40.91 1.89 -10.76
N GLY A 537 -41.81 2.86 -10.95
CA GLY A 537 -42.01 3.52 -12.25
C GLY A 537 -42.99 4.68 -12.14
N LYS A 538 -43.23 5.37 -13.26
CA LYS A 538 -44.07 6.58 -13.28
C LYS A 538 -45.56 6.25 -13.29
N THR A 539 -45.95 5.19 -13.99
CA THR A 539 -47.35 4.79 -14.13
C THR A 539 -47.57 3.37 -13.62
N ASP A 540 -48.82 3.04 -13.26
CA ASP A 540 -49.19 1.68 -12.84
C ASP A 540 -48.94 0.63 -13.94
N GLU A 541 -49.03 1.03 -15.21
CA GLU A 541 -48.76 0.18 -16.37
C GLU A 541 -47.26 -0.13 -16.49
N ASP A 542 -46.39 0.86 -16.29
CA ASP A 542 -44.93 0.69 -16.34
C ASP A 542 -44.42 -0.32 -15.30
N VAL A 543 -45.10 -0.42 -14.16
CA VAL A 543 -44.68 -1.25 -13.03
C VAL A 543 -45.37 -2.60 -12.96
N ASP A 544 -46.38 -2.85 -13.79
CA ASP A 544 -47.07 -4.14 -13.85
C ASP A 544 -46.31 -5.17 -14.70
N LEU A 545 -45.18 -5.62 -14.15
CA LEU A 545 -44.23 -6.48 -14.87
C LEU A 545 -44.44 -7.98 -14.59
N SER A 546 -45.34 -8.32 -13.66
CA SER A 546 -45.65 -9.70 -13.27
C SER A 546 -46.59 -10.36 -14.27
N PRO A 547 -46.31 -11.60 -14.73
CA PRO A 547 -47.18 -12.29 -15.69
C PRO A 547 -48.44 -12.90 -15.06
N TYR A 548 -48.55 -12.94 -13.73
CA TYR A 548 -49.68 -13.55 -13.00
C TYR A 548 -50.28 -12.61 -11.94
N GLY A 549 -50.00 -11.31 -12.06
CA GLY A 549 -50.48 -10.29 -11.15
C GLY A 549 -49.51 -9.95 -10.02
N SER A 550 -49.76 -8.80 -9.41
CA SER A 550 -48.85 -8.13 -8.48
C SER A 550 -49.65 -7.36 -7.43
N THR A 551 -49.02 -7.03 -6.30
CA THR A 551 -49.63 -6.22 -5.24
C THR A 551 -49.13 -4.78 -5.34
N ALA A 552 -50.04 -3.81 -5.41
CA ALA A 552 -49.70 -2.40 -5.38
C ALA A 552 -49.36 -1.93 -3.96
N PHE A 553 -48.33 -1.10 -3.84
CA PHE A 553 -47.90 -0.49 -2.58
C PHE A 553 -47.99 1.04 -2.67
N PRO A 554 -48.41 1.73 -1.60
CA PRO A 554 -48.37 3.18 -1.57
C PRO A 554 -46.91 3.66 -1.61
N PHE A 555 -46.56 4.44 -2.64
CA PHE A 555 -45.21 4.98 -2.81
C PHE A 555 -45.31 6.43 -3.29
N ASP A 556 -44.76 7.36 -2.51
CA ASP A 556 -44.57 8.81 -2.71
C ASP A 556 -45.67 9.69 -3.40
N GLY A 557 -46.82 9.13 -3.75
CA GLY A 557 -47.96 9.79 -4.39
C GLY A 557 -47.77 10.15 -5.86
N VAL A 558 -46.57 9.97 -6.43
CA VAL A 558 -46.23 10.38 -7.80
C VAL A 558 -45.73 9.19 -8.62
N ASN A 559 -45.10 8.19 -8.00
CA ASN A 559 -44.58 7.01 -8.65
C ASN A 559 -45.38 5.76 -8.22
N ALA A 560 -45.59 4.84 -9.15
CA ALA A 560 -46.23 3.57 -8.87
C ALA A 560 -45.20 2.56 -8.33
N MET A 561 -45.64 1.67 -7.44
CA MET A 561 -44.83 0.58 -6.90
C MET A 561 -45.64 -0.70 -6.80
N ARG A 562 -45.09 -1.80 -7.29
CA ARG A 562 -45.73 -3.12 -7.23
C ARG A 562 -44.75 -4.20 -6.78
N GLY A 563 -45.25 -5.25 -6.14
CA GLY A 563 -44.43 -6.38 -5.70
C GLY A 563 -45.07 -7.74 -5.96
N TRP A 564 -44.24 -8.74 -6.22
CA TRP A 564 -44.69 -10.11 -6.47
C TRP A 564 -43.57 -11.14 -6.17
N PRO A 565 -43.94 -12.35 -5.72
CA PRO A 565 -43.01 -13.48 -5.69
C PRO A 565 -42.75 -13.96 -7.11
N GLY A 566 -41.55 -14.48 -7.38
CA GLY A 566 -41.16 -14.99 -8.69
C GLY A 566 -40.18 -16.15 -8.62
N ALA A 567 -39.60 -16.50 -9.77
CA ALA A 567 -38.59 -17.53 -9.89
C ALA A 567 -37.58 -17.17 -10.98
N THR A 568 -36.34 -17.62 -10.76
CA THR A 568 -35.23 -17.50 -11.71
C THR A 568 -34.64 -18.87 -11.98
N LEU A 569 -34.21 -19.11 -13.21
CA LEU A 569 -33.45 -20.28 -13.63
C LEU A 569 -32.30 -19.82 -14.55
N GLY A 570 -31.13 -20.42 -14.39
CA GLY A 570 -29.97 -20.07 -15.22
C GLY A 570 -28.87 -21.10 -15.21
N VAL A 571 -27.83 -20.77 -15.96
CA VAL A 571 -26.59 -21.52 -16.14
C VAL A 571 -25.43 -20.60 -15.75
N GLN A 572 -24.43 -21.17 -15.08
CA GLN A 572 -23.22 -20.50 -14.66
C GLN A 572 -22.00 -21.20 -15.25
N VAL A 573 -21.07 -20.41 -15.79
CA VAL A 573 -19.76 -20.84 -16.28
C VAL A 573 -18.67 -20.25 -15.38
N PHE A 574 -17.67 -21.06 -15.02
CA PHE A 574 -16.62 -20.72 -14.03
C PHE A 574 -15.37 -20.10 -14.63
#